data_AF-A0A858CQ85-F1
#
_entry.id   AF-A0A858CQ85-F1
#
_cell.length_a   1.000
_cell.length_b   1.000
_cell.length_c   1.000
_cell.angle_alpha   90.00
_cell.angle_beta   90.00
_cell.angle_gamma   90.00
#
_symmetry.space_group_name_H-M   'P 1'
#
loop_
_entity.id
_entity.type
_entity.pdbx_description
1 polymer ?
#
loop_
_entity_poly.entity_id
_entity_poly.type
_entity_poly.pdbx_seq_one_letter_code
_entity_poly.pdbx_strand_id
1 'polypeptide(L)'
;MLKIATGHSEDPETHSATPEALDMAVAGLDGAVPKAALVFAGIDTDLREMVSIIRDRYPDIELSGCTTDGELSEVGGFLEDSVVITLFASDVVDFTVGVGVGAAENPLQATAQAVAMARGKTDKDPALCIATPEGIGTNIQFILDGLRAALGAEFPIVGGAAADQLRFTQTSQFCNDEIVSNAVVVMLLSGPLIHSCGVATGYTGLGNRHLVTKAEGAVIHEIGGKPAVDLYSDYVQSHSIFFPLAVYVPERGGWC
;
A
#
# COMPACT_ATOMS: atom_id res chain seq x y z
N MET A 1 -8.62 21.85 -10.80
CA MET A 1 -8.29 20.67 -11.65
C MET A 1 -7.34 19.79 -10.85
N LEU A 2 -7.48 18.46 -10.90
CA LEU A 2 -6.53 17.55 -10.25
C LEU A 2 -5.22 17.50 -11.05
N LYS A 3 -4.10 17.81 -10.41
CA LYS A 3 -2.74 17.59 -10.92
C LYS A 3 -2.03 16.59 -10.02
N ILE A 4 -1.26 15.69 -10.63
CA ILE A 4 -0.46 14.67 -9.96
C ILE A 4 0.91 14.67 -10.62
N ALA A 5 1.96 14.57 -9.82
CA ALA A 5 3.32 14.44 -10.31
C ALA A 5 4.13 13.55 -9.37
N THR A 6 5.08 12.82 -9.94
CA THR A 6 5.90 11.85 -9.21
C THR A 6 7.38 12.14 -9.42
N GLY A 7 8.16 12.00 -8.36
CA GLY A 7 9.62 11.94 -8.42
C GLY A 7 10.13 10.66 -7.77
N HIS A 8 11.35 10.27 -8.16
CA HIS A 8 11.95 9.00 -7.78
C HIS A 8 13.46 9.18 -7.67
N SER A 9 14.07 8.88 -6.52
CA SER A 9 15.52 8.95 -6.32
C SER A 9 16.05 7.62 -5.79
N GLU A 10 17.17 7.16 -6.35
CA GLU A 10 17.98 6.02 -5.89
C GLU A 10 19.23 6.47 -5.12
N ASP A 11 19.30 7.74 -4.70
CA ASP A 11 20.42 8.21 -3.87
C ASP A 11 20.38 7.49 -2.50
N PRO A 12 21.49 6.91 -2.03
CA PRO A 12 21.51 6.15 -0.78
C PRO A 12 21.38 7.02 0.47
N GLU A 13 21.63 8.32 0.37
CA GLU A 13 21.54 9.24 1.50
C GLU A 13 20.17 9.92 1.54
N THR A 14 19.38 9.64 2.58
CA THR A 14 18.03 10.21 2.76
C THR A 14 17.96 11.73 2.59
N HIS A 15 18.96 12.44 3.13
CA HIS A 15 19.11 13.89 3.03
C HIS A 15 19.25 14.39 1.57
N SER A 16 19.72 13.55 0.65
CA SER A 16 19.86 13.87 -0.78
C SER A 16 18.69 13.29 -1.59
N ALA A 17 18.31 12.05 -1.31
CA ALA A 17 17.25 11.33 -2.01
C ALA A 17 15.88 11.99 -1.87
N THR A 18 15.55 12.41 -0.65
CA THR A 18 14.22 13.00 -0.37
C THR A 18 14.04 14.34 -1.08
N PRO A 19 14.96 15.32 -0.99
CA PRO A 19 14.84 16.56 -1.76
C PRO A 19 14.86 16.32 -3.27
N GLU A 20 15.67 15.39 -3.78
CA GLU A 20 15.73 15.07 -5.20
C GLU A 20 14.38 14.54 -5.73
N ALA A 21 13.81 13.52 -5.08
CA ALA A 21 12.49 12.99 -5.42
C ALA A 21 11.40 14.07 -5.27
N LEU A 22 11.48 14.89 -4.23
CA LEU A 22 10.51 15.96 -3.99
C LEU A 22 10.60 17.06 -5.04
N ASP A 23 11.79 17.49 -5.44
CA ASP A 23 12.02 18.51 -6.46
C ASP A 23 11.51 18.06 -7.83
N MET A 24 11.74 16.79 -8.20
CA MET A 24 11.16 16.21 -9.41
C MET A 24 9.63 16.26 -9.40
N ALA A 25 9.00 15.83 -8.30
CA ALA A 25 7.55 15.86 -8.17
C ALA A 25 6.99 17.29 -8.21
N VAL A 26 7.65 18.24 -7.52
CA VAL A 26 7.25 19.66 -7.52
C VAL A 26 7.35 20.27 -8.90
N ALA A 27 8.42 19.99 -9.65
CA ALA A 27 8.57 20.46 -11.03
C ALA A 27 7.41 19.96 -11.92
N GLY A 28 7.00 18.71 -11.76
CA GLY A 28 5.89 18.11 -12.52
C GLY A 28 4.51 18.69 -12.20
N LEU A 29 4.31 19.36 -11.06
CA LEU A 29 3.04 20.02 -10.73
C LEU A 29 2.82 21.34 -11.49
N ASP A 30 3.85 21.87 -12.16
CA ASP A 30 3.76 23.07 -12.98
C ASP A 30 3.07 24.23 -12.23
N GLY A 31 3.68 24.60 -11.10
CA GLY A 31 3.26 25.71 -10.23
C GLY A 31 2.03 25.44 -9.34
N ALA A 32 1.35 24.30 -9.46
CA ALA A 32 0.27 23.96 -8.54
C ALA A 32 0.79 23.62 -7.14
N VAL A 33 0.10 24.10 -6.12
CA VAL A 33 0.51 23.90 -4.72
C VAL A 33 0.12 22.48 -4.27
N PRO A 34 1.08 21.64 -3.85
CA PRO A 34 0.77 20.32 -3.30
C PRO A 34 -0.17 20.41 -2.09
N LYS A 35 -1.13 19.50 -2.02
CA LYS A 35 -2.08 19.33 -0.91
C LYS A 35 -1.92 17.99 -0.22
N ALA A 36 -1.42 16.98 -0.94
CA ALA A 36 -1.07 15.69 -0.37
C ALA A 36 0.19 15.09 -0.99
N ALA A 37 0.85 14.22 -0.23
CA ALA A 37 1.97 13.40 -0.67
C ALA A 37 1.69 11.93 -0.36
N LEU A 38 1.91 11.06 -1.35
CA LEU A 38 2.01 9.61 -1.18
C LEU A 38 3.48 9.21 -1.34
N VAL A 39 4.04 8.57 -0.32
CA VAL A 39 5.47 8.23 -0.27
C VAL A 39 5.67 6.72 -0.16
N PHE A 40 6.52 6.17 -1.02
CA PHE A 40 7.06 4.81 -0.88
C PHE A 40 8.56 4.90 -0.69
N ALA A 41 9.11 4.19 0.28
CA ALA A 41 10.51 4.27 0.64
C ALA A 41 11.10 2.90 0.93
N GLY A 42 12.33 2.67 0.48
CA GLY A 42 13.14 1.55 0.94
C GLY A 42 13.30 1.55 2.47
N ILE A 43 13.49 0.38 3.07
CA ILE A 43 13.55 0.25 4.53
C ILE A 43 14.79 0.85 5.19
N ASP A 44 15.86 1.07 4.41
CA ASP A 44 17.11 1.64 4.93
C ASP A 44 17.11 3.18 4.86
N THR A 45 16.04 3.81 4.33
CA THR A 45 15.81 5.25 4.40
C THR A 45 15.58 5.69 5.87
N ASP A 46 16.17 6.82 6.28
CA ASP A 46 15.83 7.46 7.55
C ASP A 46 14.44 8.09 7.45
N LEU A 47 13.44 7.32 7.82
CA LEU A 47 12.04 7.70 7.71
C LEU A 47 11.71 9.01 8.44
N ARG A 48 12.40 9.31 9.56
CA ARG A 48 12.16 10.55 10.32
C ARG A 48 12.72 11.74 9.59
N GLU A 49 13.94 11.63 9.06
CA GLU A 49 14.54 12.68 8.24
C GLU A 49 13.71 12.93 6.97
N MET A 50 13.30 11.87 6.27
CA MET A 50 12.45 11.95 5.08
C MET A 50 11.14 12.71 5.36
N VAL A 51 10.41 12.33 6.43
CA VAL A 51 9.18 13.03 6.83
C VAL A 51 9.48 14.49 7.19
N SER A 52 10.55 14.76 7.95
CA SER A 52 10.95 16.12 8.30
C SER A 52 11.19 16.99 7.07
N ILE A 53 11.96 16.51 6.09
CA ILE A 53 12.28 17.24 4.86
C ILE A 53 11.01 17.63 4.09
N ILE A 54 10.06 16.70 3.95
CA ILE A 54 8.80 16.95 3.24
C ILE A 54 7.95 17.98 4.01
N ARG A 55 7.85 17.83 5.34
CA ARG A 55 7.04 18.69 6.20
C ARG A 55 7.63 20.10 6.36
N ASP A 56 8.96 20.23 6.38
CA ASP A 56 9.64 21.54 6.42
C ASP A 56 9.34 22.36 5.17
N ARG A 57 9.23 21.71 4.00
CA ARG A 57 8.87 22.39 2.75
C ARG A 57 7.37 22.64 2.62
N TYR A 58 6.54 21.70 3.10
CA TYR A 58 5.08 21.78 3.03
C TYR A 58 4.42 21.44 4.38
N PRO A 59 4.36 22.40 5.33
CA PRO A 59 3.88 22.15 6.70
C PRO A 59 2.42 21.73 6.82
N ASP A 60 1.60 21.97 5.80
CA ASP A 60 0.17 21.66 5.79
C ASP A 60 -0.17 20.48 4.85
N ILE A 61 0.83 19.79 4.29
CA ILE A 61 0.58 18.68 3.37
C ILE A 61 0.03 17.45 4.11
N GLU A 62 -1.02 16.85 3.57
CA GLU A 62 -1.51 15.56 4.05
C GLU A 62 -0.61 14.45 3.49
N LEU A 63 0.19 13.82 4.35
CA LEU A 63 1.21 12.84 3.95
C LEU A 63 0.77 11.43 4.34
N SER A 64 0.77 10.51 3.39
CA SER A 64 0.65 9.08 3.68
C SER A 64 1.72 8.27 2.96
N GLY A 65 1.94 7.04 3.38
CA GLY A 65 2.84 6.15 2.68
C GLY A 65 3.24 4.95 3.50
N CYS A 66 4.20 4.20 2.99
CA CYS A 66 4.79 3.08 3.71
C CYS A 66 6.18 2.71 3.19
N THR A 67 6.84 1.83 3.94
CA THR A 67 8.04 1.14 3.46
C THR A 67 7.69 0.06 2.44
N THR A 68 8.63 -0.23 1.55
CA THR A 68 8.46 -1.15 0.42
C THR A 68 9.64 -2.13 0.29
N ASP A 69 9.53 -3.02 -0.70
CA ASP A 69 10.53 -4.03 -1.08
C ASP A 69 10.74 -3.91 -2.61
N GLY A 70 11.16 -2.72 -3.03
CA GLY A 70 11.22 -2.29 -4.41
C GLY A 70 10.18 -1.21 -4.71
N GLU A 71 10.63 -0.17 -5.40
CA GLU A 71 9.84 1.00 -5.73
C GLU A 71 9.74 1.15 -7.26
N LEU A 72 8.54 1.44 -7.75
CA LEU A 72 8.26 1.54 -9.17
C LEU A 72 7.57 2.87 -9.47
N SER A 73 8.08 3.61 -10.45
CA SER A 73 7.41 4.79 -10.97
C SER A 73 7.62 4.96 -12.47
N GLU A 74 6.80 5.81 -13.10
CA GLU A 74 6.94 6.15 -14.52
C GLU A 74 8.29 6.85 -14.81
N VAL A 75 8.78 7.65 -13.85
CA VAL A 75 9.98 8.49 -14.05
C VAL A 75 11.28 7.73 -13.80
N GLY A 76 11.30 6.77 -12.87
CA GLY A 76 12.52 6.02 -12.51
C GLY A 76 12.49 4.54 -12.89
N GLY A 77 11.37 4.00 -13.37
CA GLY A 77 11.23 2.56 -13.55
C GLY A 77 11.23 1.82 -12.22
N PHE A 78 11.67 0.56 -12.24
CA PHE A 78 11.83 -0.28 -11.04
C PHE A 78 13.22 -0.07 -10.45
N LEU A 79 13.26 0.34 -9.18
CA LEU A 79 14.47 0.52 -8.39
C LEU A 79 14.28 -0.16 -7.03
N GLU A 80 15.39 -0.40 -6.35
CA GLU A 80 15.45 -0.89 -4.97
C GLU A 80 16.17 0.15 -4.12
N ASP A 81 15.93 0.13 -2.81
CA ASP A 81 16.55 1.06 -1.85
C ASP A 81 16.35 2.54 -2.21
N SER A 82 15.16 2.88 -2.70
CA SER A 82 14.87 4.17 -3.31
C SER A 82 13.66 4.87 -2.67
N VAL A 83 13.46 6.14 -3.00
CA VAL A 83 12.35 6.96 -2.50
C VAL A 83 11.49 7.46 -3.66
N VAL A 84 10.20 7.12 -3.64
CA VAL A 84 9.19 7.63 -4.58
C VAL A 84 8.24 8.56 -3.85
N ILE A 85 8.10 9.79 -4.35
CA ILE A 85 7.17 10.79 -3.83
C ILE A 85 6.19 11.16 -4.93
N THR A 86 4.89 10.95 -4.70
CA THR A 86 3.82 11.42 -5.56
C THR A 86 3.05 12.54 -4.88
N LEU A 87 3.02 13.71 -5.51
CA LEU A 87 2.31 14.89 -5.02
C LEU A 87 0.97 15.05 -5.73
N PHE A 88 -0.04 15.44 -4.96
CA PHE A 88 -1.38 15.73 -5.46
C PHE A 88 -1.73 17.19 -5.20
N ALA A 89 -2.30 17.87 -6.20
CA ALA A 89 -2.78 19.23 -6.09
C ALA A 89 -4.17 19.36 -6.72
N SER A 90 -5.11 20.01 -6.04
CA SER A 90 -6.45 20.27 -6.57
C SER A 90 -7.14 21.37 -5.77
N ASP A 91 -7.99 22.16 -6.43
CA ASP A 91 -8.88 23.13 -5.78
C ASP A 91 -10.27 22.54 -5.49
N VAL A 92 -10.58 21.37 -6.05
CA VAL A 92 -11.93 20.77 -6.00
C VAL A 92 -11.97 19.40 -5.33
N VAL A 93 -10.83 18.70 -5.28
CA VAL A 93 -10.67 17.43 -4.56
C VAL A 93 -9.92 17.71 -3.27
N ASP A 94 -10.49 17.27 -2.15
CA ASP A 94 -9.81 17.27 -0.86
C ASP A 94 -9.06 15.96 -0.70
N PHE A 95 -7.89 16.04 -0.07
CA PHE A 95 -7.08 14.88 0.28
C PHE A 95 -6.99 14.86 1.79
N THR A 96 -7.33 13.73 2.41
CA THR A 96 -7.26 13.60 3.86
C THR A 96 -6.67 12.25 4.23
N VAL A 97 -5.72 12.25 5.15
CA VAL A 97 -5.07 11.05 5.65
C VAL A 97 -5.53 10.70 7.06
N GLY A 98 -5.59 9.41 7.35
CA GLY A 98 -5.95 8.91 8.66
C GLY A 98 -5.24 7.59 8.95
N VAL A 99 -5.03 7.34 10.24
CA VAL A 99 -4.33 6.15 10.74
C VAL A 99 -5.14 5.44 11.80
N GLY A 100 -5.08 4.11 11.78
CA GLY A 100 -5.53 3.28 12.89
C GLY A 100 -4.48 2.23 13.20
N VAL A 101 -4.19 2.04 14.48
CA VAL A 101 -3.11 1.17 14.98
C VAL A 101 -3.70 -0.12 15.58
N GLY A 102 -2.86 -1.14 15.75
CA GLY A 102 -3.28 -2.44 16.26
C GLY A 102 -4.01 -3.29 15.21
N ALA A 103 -3.55 -3.21 13.95
CA ALA A 103 -4.17 -3.89 12.84
C ALA A 103 -4.01 -5.42 12.90
N ALA A 104 -2.91 -5.90 13.49
CA ALA A 104 -2.63 -7.31 13.74
C ALA A 104 -3.65 -7.92 14.70
N GLU A 105 -4.01 -7.19 15.74
CA GLU A 105 -4.90 -7.64 16.81
C GLU A 105 -6.38 -7.42 16.45
N ASN A 106 -6.71 -6.26 15.86
CA ASN A 106 -8.08 -5.89 15.54
C ASN A 106 -8.16 -5.08 14.23
N PRO A 107 -8.07 -5.75 13.07
CA PRO A 107 -8.07 -5.07 11.78
C PRO A 107 -9.36 -4.27 11.51
N LEU A 108 -10.51 -4.75 12.00
CA LEU A 108 -11.79 -4.04 11.85
C LEU A 108 -11.78 -2.70 12.60
N GLN A 109 -11.21 -2.67 13.80
CA GLN A 109 -11.10 -1.44 14.57
C GLN A 109 -10.08 -0.48 13.97
N ALA A 110 -8.89 -0.96 13.59
CA ALA A 110 -7.84 -0.15 13.00
C ALA A 110 -8.32 0.54 11.71
N THR A 111 -8.98 -0.22 10.83
CA THR A 111 -9.55 0.32 9.58
C THR A 111 -10.66 1.35 9.82
N ALA A 112 -11.56 1.09 10.77
CA ALA A 112 -12.61 2.04 11.15
C ALA A 112 -12.01 3.35 11.71
N GLN A 113 -10.96 3.28 12.52
CA GLN A 113 -10.26 4.45 13.05
C GLN A 113 -9.58 5.26 11.94
N ALA A 114 -8.83 4.59 11.06
CA ALA A 114 -8.14 5.23 9.94
C ALA A 114 -9.13 6.00 9.05
N VAL A 115 -10.24 5.34 8.67
CA VAL A 115 -11.28 5.94 7.83
C VAL A 115 -12.01 7.07 8.55
N ALA A 116 -12.36 6.91 9.84
CA ALA A 116 -13.03 7.97 10.61
C ALA A 116 -12.13 9.21 10.75
N MET A 117 -10.84 9.02 10.99
CA MET A 117 -9.87 10.11 11.09
C MET A 117 -9.75 10.88 9.76
N ALA A 118 -9.63 10.18 8.63
CA ALA A 118 -9.55 10.82 7.31
C ALA A 118 -10.87 11.51 6.94
N ARG A 119 -12.02 10.85 7.15
CA ARG A 119 -13.35 11.42 6.85
C ARG A 119 -13.66 12.66 7.68
N GLY A 120 -13.22 12.71 8.94
CA GLY A 120 -13.48 13.84 9.84
C GLY A 120 -12.80 15.16 9.46
N LYS A 121 -11.93 15.16 8.45
CA LYS A 121 -11.17 16.34 7.99
C LYS A 121 -11.80 17.07 6.79
N THR A 122 -12.88 16.56 6.21
CA THR A 122 -13.58 17.18 5.07
C THR A 122 -15.07 16.90 5.11
N ASP A 123 -15.87 17.85 4.62
CA ASP A 123 -17.31 17.68 4.43
C ASP A 123 -17.68 17.13 3.04
N LYS A 124 -16.69 16.89 2.16
CA LYS A 124 -16.91 16.32 0.83
C LYS A 124 -17.02 14.80 0.91
N ASP A 125 -17.88 14.24 0.05
CA ASP A 125 -18.00 12.79 -0.09
C ASP A 125 -16.70 12.19 -0.69
N PRO A 126 -16.14 11.14 -0.08
CA PRO A 126 -14.98 10.45 -0.63
C PRO A 126 -15.37 9.66 -1.88
N ALA A 127 -14.48 9.68 -2.85
CA ALA A 127 -14.65 9.02 -4.15
C ALA A 127 -13.61 7.92 -4.40
N LEU A 128 -12.46 7.95 -3.71
CA LEU A 128 -11.40 6.94 -3.79
C LEU A 128 -10.65 6.85 -2.46
N CYS A 129 -10.24 5.63 -2.10
CA CYS A 129 -9.36 5.36 -0.97
C CYS A 129 -8.05 4.75 -1.47
N ILE A 130 -6.93 5.37 -1.13
CA ILE A 130 -5.60 4.77 -1.28
C ILE A 130 -5.17 4.26 0.10
N ALA A 131 -5.03 2.95 0.25
CA ALA A 131 -4.70 2.30 1.51
C ALA A 131 -3.25 1.77 1.49
N THR A 132 -2.52 2.06 2.57
CA THR A 132 -1.18 1.52 2.84
C THR A 132 -1.20 0.80 4.19
N PRO A 133 -1.77 -0.42 4.24
CA PRO A 133 -1.83 -1.22 5.46
C PRO A 133 -0.49 -1.86 5.82
N GLU A 134 -0.34 -2.30 7.06
CA GLU A 134 0.70 -3.24 7.46
C GLU A 134 0.59 -4.57 6.68
N GLY A 135 1.73 -5.19 6.40
CA GLY A 135 1.82 -6.34 5.49
C GLY A 135 2.29 -7.66 6.11
N ILE A 136 2.43 -7.76 7.44
CA ILE A 136 3.03 -8.95 8.10
C ILE A 136 2.09 -9.56 9.14
N GLY A 137 1.49 -8.75 10.00
CA GLY A 137 0.86 -9.17 11.25
C GLY A 137 -0.51 -9.81 11.11
N THR A 138 -1.25 -9.49 10.05
CA THR A 138 -2.60 -10.03 9.82
C THR A 138 -2.87 -10.41 8.37
N ASN A 139 -3.96 -11.15 8.17
CA ASN A 139 -4.46 -11.44 6.84
C ASN A 139 -5.05 -10.16 6.22
N ILE A 140 -4.51 -9.76 5.07
CA ILE A 140 -4.92 -8.55 4.34
C ILE A 140 -6.42 -8.54 4.00
N GLN A 141 -7.05 -9.72 3.89
CA GLN A 141 -8.49 -9.83 3.67
C GLN A 141 -9.30 -9.23 4.82
N PHE A 142 -8.86 -9.39 6.08
CA PHE A 142 -9.55 -8.80 7.23
C PHE A 142 -9.42 -7.27 7.25
N ILE A 143 -8.29 -6.74 6.78
CA ILE A 143 -8.11 -5.30 6.59
C ILE A 143 -9.05 -4.80 5.48
N LEU A 144 -9.12 -5.50 4.35
CA LEU A 144 -10.00 -5.12 3.25
C LEU A 144 -11.48 -5.18 3.64
N ASP A 145 -11.88 -6.20 4.41
CA ASP A 145 -13.24 -6.32 4.96
C ASP A 145 -13.56 -5.16 5.91
N GLY A 146 -12.61 -4.76 6.75
CA GLY A 146 -12.75 -3.61 7.64
C GLY A 146 -12.87 -2.28 6.89
N LEU A 147 -12.04 -2.06 5.86
CA LEU A 147 -12.15 -0.89 4.99
C LEU A 147 -13.50 -0.85 4.26
N ARG A 148 -13.98 -1.98 3.74
CA ARG A 148 -15.31 -2.09 3.11
C ARG A 148 -16.45 -1.86 4.09
N ALA A 149 -16.32 -2.32 5.33
CA ALA A 149 -17.29 -2.04 6.37
C ALA A 149 -17.36 -0.53 6.70
N ALA A 150 -16.22 0.16 6.69
CA ALA A 150 -16.14 1.59 7.00
C ALA A 150 -16.46 2.53 5.81
N LEU A 151 -16.19 2.11 4.57
CA LEU A 151 -16.35 2.93 3.37
C LEU A 151 -17.56 2.55 2.50
N GLY A 152 -18.05 1.31 2.62
CA GLY A 152 -19.05 0.71 1.75
C GLY A 152 -18.49 -0.50 0.99
N ALA A 153 -19.32 -1.53 0.78
CA ALA A 153 -18.91 -2.82 0.22
C ALA A 153 -18.25 -2.71 -1.17
N GLU A 154 -18.77 -1.83 -2.01
CA GLU A 154 -18.32 -1.59 -3.39
C GLU A 154 -17.46 -0.32 -3.51
N PHE A 155 -17.01 0.25 -2.39
CA PHE A 155 -16.21 1.46 -2.42
C PHE A 155 -14.84 1.19 -3.07
N PRO A 156 -14.37 2.04 -4.00
CA PRO A 156 -13.09 1.86 -4.67
C PRO A 156 -11.92 2.05 -3.69
N ILE A 157 -11.17 0.97 -3.49
CA ILE A 157 -9.99 0.91 -2.64
C ILE A 157 -8.82 0.43 -3.50
N VAL A 158 -7.75 1.21 -3.54
CA VAL A 158 -6.49 0.88 -4.22
C VAL A 158 -5.33 1.03 -3.23
N GLY A 159 -4.14 0.57 -3.61
CA GLY A 159 -2.92 0.70 -2.81
C GLY A 159 -2.17 -0.63 -2.68
N GLY A 160 -1.38 -0.76 -1.62
CA GLY A 160 -0.52 -1.91 -1.40
C GLY A 160 -0.06 -1.97 0.06
N ALA A 161 0.12 -3.20 0.57
CA ALA A 161 0.63 -3.38 1.91
C ALA A 161 2.11 -2.98 2.00
N ALA A 162 2.49 -2.44 3.15
CA ALA A 162 3.88 -2.13 3.46
C ALA A 162 4.73 -3.40 3.49
N ALA A 163 6.00 -3.27 3.16
CA ALA A 163 6.96 -4.38 3.14
C ALA A 163 8.25 -4.04 3.90
N ASP A 164 9.06 -5.07 4.16
CA ASP A 164 10.31 -4.96 4.90
C ASP A 164 11.48 -5.77 4.31
N GLN A 165 11.59 -5.83 2.98
CA GLN A 165 12.62 -6.60 2.26
C GLN A 165 12.73 -8.05 2.70
N LEU A 166 11.58 -8.72 2.83
CA LEU A 166 11.50 -10.12 3.25
C LEU A 166 12.15 -10.42 4.60
N ARG A 167 12.38 -9.40 5.45
CA ARG A 167 12.91 -9.58 6.81
C ARG A 167 11.82 -10.17 7.71
N PHE A 168 10.54 -9.93 7.41
CA PHE A 168 9.37 -10.41 8.17
C PHE A 168 9.43 -10.05 9.66
N THR A 169 9.96 -8.85 9.95
CA THR A 169 10.15 -8.33 11.30
C THR A 169 9.19 -7.21 11.63
N GLN A 170 9.08 -6.19 10.78
CA GLN A 170 8.29 -5.00 11.03
C GLN A 170 8.18 -4.17 9.74
N THR A 171 6.99 -3.68 9.45
CA THR A 171 6.75 -2.69 8.39
C THR A 171 6.50 -1.31 8.99
N SER A 172 6.74 -0.25 8.21
CA SER A 172 6.42 1.11 8.64
C SER A 172 5.41 1.77 7.69
N GLN A 173 4.48 2.53 8.26
CA GLN A 173 3.53 3.38 7.56
C GLN A 173 3.72 4.83 8.02
N PHE A 174 3.45 5.77 7.12
CA PHE A 174 3.59 7.21 7.37
C PHE A 174 2.21 7.85 7.39
N CYS A 175 1.92 8.66 8.40
CA CYS A 175 0.69 9.46 8.46
C CYS A 175 1.03 10.84 9.02
N ASN A 176 1.14 11.84 8.15
CA ASN A 176 1.64 13.17 8.48
C ASN A 176 3.00 13.11 9.16
N ASP A 177 3.09 13.55 10.43
CA ASP A 177 4.33 13.59 11.20
C ASP A 177 4.64 12.24 11.88
N GLU A 178 3.71 11.28 11.84
CA GLU A 178 3.81 10.02 12.56
C GLU A 178 4.35 8.89 11.65
N ILE A 179 5.32 8.15 12.18
CA ILE A 179 5.80 6.89 11.61
C ILE A 179 5.35 5.79 12.54
N VAL A 180 4.47 4.94 12.04
CA VAL A 180 3.80 3.91 12.83
C VAL A 180 4.08 2.53 12.23
N SER A 181 3.89 1.51 13.04
CA SER A 181 3.89 0.11 12.63
C SER A 181 2.62 -0.56 13.15
N ASN A 182 2.31 -1.75 12.61
CA ASN A 182 1.08 -2.47 12.96
C ASN A 182 -0.17 -1.57 12.77
N ALA A 183 -0.23 -0.88 11.64
CA ALA A 183 -1.23 0.14 11.38
C ALA A 183 -1.81 0.05 9.97
N VAL A 184 -2.98 0.65 9.81
CA VAL A 184 -3.58 0.95 8.51
C VAL A 184 -3.57 2.46 8.34
N VAL A 185 -2.90 2.93 7.28
CA VAL A 185 -3.01 4.31 6.84
C VAL A 185 -3.87 4.36 5.58
N VAL A 186 -4.75 5.36 5.50
CA VAL A 186 -5.57 5.63 4.32
C VAL A 186 -5.43 7.09 3.92
N MET A 187 -5.43 7.34 2.62
CA MET A 187 -5.68 8.64 2.02
C MET A 187 -7.02 8.60 1.29
N LEU A 188 -7.95 9.45 1.69
CA LEU A 188 -9.23 9.64 1.00
C LEU A 188 -9.12 10.82 0.04
N LEU A 189 -9.60 10.62 -1.18
CA LEU A 189 -9.79 11.67 -2.17
C LEU A 189 -11.29 11.97 -2.24
N SER A 190 -11.69 13.17 -1.82
CA SER A 190 -13.08 13.58 -1.68
C SER A 190 -13.48 14.72 -2.61
N GLY A 191 -14.64 14.61 -3.26
CA GLY A 191 -15.13 15.58 -4.24
C GLY A 191 -15.37 14.97 -5.64
N PRO A 192 -15.48 15.80 -6.68
CA PRO A 192 -15.87 15.38 -8.03
C PRO A 192 -14.69 14.71 -8.77
N LEU A 193 -14.30 13.52 -8.32
CA LEU A 193 -13.24 12.70 -8.92
C LEU A 193 -13.83 11.62 -9.83
N ILE A 194 -13.35 11.57 -11.06
CA ILE A 194 -13.56 10.42 -11.96
C ILE A 194 -12.31 9.56 -11.88
N HIS A 195 -12.46 8.28 -11.54
CA HIS A 195 -11.37 7.34 -11.41
C HIS A 195 -11.68 6.05 -12.17
N SER A 196 -10.62 5.31 -12.51
CA SER A 196 -10.68 3.96 -13.03
C SER A 196 -9.41 3.24 -12.58
N CYS A 197 -9.52 1.94 -12.30
CA CYS A 197 -8.39 1.11 -11.93
C CYS A 197 -8.38 -0.13 -12.82
N GLY A 198 -7.21 -0.48 -13.34
CA GLY A 198 -6.98 -1.71 -14.09
C GLY A 198 -5.77 -2.42 -13.51
N VAL A 199 -5.86 -3.74 -13.38
CA VAL A 199 -4.76 -4.59 -12.93
C VAL A 199 -4.39 -5.52 -14.08
N ALA A 200 -3.14 -5.42 -14.54
CA ALA A 200 -2.57 -6.28 -15.57
C ALA A 200 -1.29 -6.97 -15.09
N THR A 201 -1.16 -7.13 -13.77
CA THR A 201 -0.08 -7.84 -13.09
C THR A 201 -0.63 -9.13 -12.49
N GLY A 202 0.20 -10.18 -12.39
CA GLY A 202 -0.19 -11.43 -11.76
C GLY A 202 0.57 -12.65 -12.25
N TYR A 203 0.42 -13.74 -11.51
CA TYR A 203 0.99 -15.04 -11.85
C TYR A 203 0.14 -15.74 -12.91
N THR A 204 0.81 -16.45 -13.82
CA THR A 204 0.14 -17.45 -14.66
C THR A 204 0.29 -18.80 -13.99
N GLY A 205 -0.83 -19.49 -13.78
CA GLY A 205 -0.84 -20.81 -13.13
C GLY A 205 0.04 -21.82 -13.87
N LEU A 206 0.87 -22.53 -13.11
CA LEU A 206 1.69 -23.64 -13.58
C LEU A 206 1.08 -24.97 -13.14
N GLY A 207 0.92 -25.92 -14.07
CA GLY A 207 0.54 -27.29 -13.74
C GLY A 207 -0.97 -27.56 -13.66
N ASN A 208 -1.30 -28.71 -13.07
CA ASN A 208 -2.68 -29.17 -12.90
C ASN A 208 -3.33 -28.59 -11.64
N ARG A 209 -4.66 -28.52 -11.62
CA ARG A 209 -5.41 -28.16 -10.40
C ARG A 209 -5.45 -29.35 -9.45
N HIS A 210 -5.25 -29.08 -8.17
CA HIS A 210 -5.34 -30.06 -7.09
C HIS A 210 -6.32 -29.56 -6.02
N LEU A 211 -6.99 -30.47 -5.31
CA LEU A 211 -7.94 -30.13 -4.26
C LEU A 211 -7.20 -29.86 -2.94
N VAL A 212 -7.41 -28.69 -2.33
CA VAL A 212 -7.00 -28.45 -0.94
C VAL A 212 -7.87 -29.33 -0.03
N THR A 213 -7.26 -30.25 0.71
CA THR A 213 -7.97 -31.19 1.59
C THR A 213 -7.90 -30.80 3.06
N LYS A 214 -6.94 -29.95 3.45
CA LYS A 214 -6.82 -29.41 4.80
C LYS A 214 -6.14 -28.04 4.80
N ALA A 215 -6.76 -27.05 5.41
CA ALA A 215 -6.23 -25.70 5.60
C ALA A 215 -6.74 -25.11 6.92
N GLU A 216 -5.95 -24.19 7.50
CA GLU A 216 -6.30 -23.41 8.68
C GLU A 216 -5.91 -21.94 8.42
N GLY A 217 -6.91 -21.05 8.33
CA GLY A 217 -6.68 -19.65 7.97
C GLY A 217 -5.99 -19.52 6.61
N ALA A 218 -4.85 -18.83 6.58
CA ALA A 218 -4.02 -18.64 5.38
C ALA A 218 -3.05 -19.82 5.12
N VAL A 219 -3.02 -20.85 5.97
CA VAL A 219 -2.05 -21.95 5.89
C VAL A 219 -2.71 -23.19 5.28
N ILE A 220 -2.16 -23.65 4.15
CA ILE A 220 -2.56 -24.90 3.51
C ILE A 220 -1.69 -26.04 4.05
N HIS A 221 -2.30 -27.03 4.69
CA HIS A 221 -1.60 -28.18 5.26
C HIS A 221 -1.55 -29.36 4.29
N GLU A 222 -2.66 -29.64 3.59
CA GLU A 222 -2.77 -30.80 2.70
C GLU A 222 -3.43 -30.47 1.37
N ILE A 223 -2.85 -31.01 0.30
CA ILE A 223 -3.34 -30.93 -1.06
C ILE A 223 -3.44 -32.35 -1.63
N GLY A 224 -4.64 -32.76 -2.04
CA GLY A 224 -4.91 -34.11 -2.54
C GLY A 224 -4.63 -35.21 -1.50
N GLY A 225 -4.81 -34.91 -0.21
CA GLY A 225 -4.54 -35.86 0.89
C GLY A 225 -3.06 -36.09 1.18
N LYS A 226 -2.16 -35.25 0.65
CA LYS A 226 -0.72 -35.27 0.93
C LYS A 226 -0.28 -33.93 1.53
N PRO A 227 0.84 -33.88 2.28
CA PRO A 227 1.45 -32.63 2.71
C PRO A 227 1.60 -31.64 1.55
N ALA A 228 1.18 -30.38 1.74
CA ALA A 228 1.25 -29.36 0.69
C ALA A 228 2.68 -29.13 0.16
N VAL A 229 3.68 -29.28 1.03
CA VAL A 229 5.10 -29.15 0.69
C VAL A 229 5.59 -30.18 -0.32
N ASP A 230 4.99 -31.38 -0.36
CA ASP A 230 5.39 -32.43 -1.30
C ASP A 230 5.03 -31.99 -2.72
N LEU A 231 3.80 -31.51 -2.92
CA LEU A 231 3.36 -30.98 -4.20
C LEU A 231 4.19 -29.77 -4.62
N TYR A 232 4.48 -28.87 -3.68
CA TYR A 232 5.30 -27.69 -3.94
C TYR A 232 6.70 -28.07 -4.42
N SER A 233 7.31 -29.05 -3.75
CA SER A 233 8.63 -29.58 -4.10
C SER A 233 8.64 -30.27 -5.46
N ASP A 234 7.57 -30.98 -5.82
CA ASP A 234 7.45 -31.62 -7.14
C ASP A 234 7.46 -30.59 -8.29
N TYR A 235 6.85 -29.41 -8.11
CA TYR A 235 6.77 -28.37 -9.14
C TYR A 235 7.97 -27.41 -9.14
N VAL A 236 8.35 -26.88 -7.98
CA VAL A 236 9.31 -25.76 -7.87
C VAL A 236 10.72 -26.25 -7.51
N GLN A 237 10.86 -27.52 -7.09
CA GLN A 237 12.12 -28.18 -6.70
C GLN A 237 12.90 -27.49 -5.57
N SER A 238 12.39 -26.38 -5.05
CA SER A 238 12.99 -25.53 -4.03
C SER A 238 11.88 -24.75 -3.32
N HIS A 239 12.10 -24.45 -2.03
CA HIS A 239 11.23 -23.54 -1.30
C HIS A 239 11.49 -22.12 -1.81
N SER A 240 10.44 -21.46 -2.28
CA SER A 240 10.51 -20.09 -2.79
C SER A 240 9.22 -19.38 -2.45
N ILE A 241 9.31 -18.10 -2.11
CA ILE A 241 8.13 -17.24 -1.93
C ILE A 241 7.65 -16.63 -3.26
N PHE A 242 8.45 -16.74 -4.33
CA PHE A 242 8.17 -16.15 -5.63
C PHE A 242 7.26 -17.02 -6.52
N PHE A 243 6.89 -18.22 -6.07
CA PHE A 243 5.97 -19.12 -6.78
C PHE A 243 4.78 -19.47 -5.89
N PRO A 244 3.92 -18.50 -5.51
CA PRO A 244 2.80 -18.77 -4.62
C PRO A 244 1.80 -19.77 -5.24
N LEU A 245 1.08 -20.48 -4.37
CA LEU A 245 -0.01 -21.37 -4.79
C LEU A 245 -1.21 -20.55 -5.27
N ALA A 246 -1.65 -20.76 -6.51
CA ALA A 246 -2.91 -20.22 -7.00
C ALA A 246 -4.09 -21.04 -6.44
N VAL A 247 -4.96 -20.40 -5.66
CA VAL A 247 -6.12 -21.06 -5.02
C VAL A 247 -7.40 -20.70 -5.79
N TYR A 248 -8.17 -21.71 -6.18
CA TYR A 248 -9.42 -21.54 -6.91
C TYR A 248 -10.62 -21.84 -6.00
N VAL A 249 -11.57 -20.91 -5.92
CA VAL A 249 -12.83 -21.11 -5.22
C VAL A 249 -13.94 -21.31 -6.27
N PRO A 250 -14.56 -22.50 -6.37
CA PRO A 250 -15.51 -22.81 -7.44
C PRO A 250 -16.70 -21.84 -7.59
N GLU A 251 -17.08 -21.14 -6.51
CA GLU A 251 -18.24 -20.23 -6.48
C GLU A 251 -17.92 -18.77 -6.84
N ARG A 252 -16.65 -18.38 -6.85
CA ARG A 252 -16.21 -17.06 -7.34
C ARG A 252 -15.56 -17.27 -8.70
N GLY A 253 -16.18 -16.79 -9.77
CA GLY A 253 -15.66 -16.88 -11.14
C GLY A 253 -14.37 -16.09 -11.42
N GLY A 254 -13.53 -15.86 -10.40
CA GLY A 254 -12.30 -15.09 -10.47
C GLY A 254 -11.30 -15.57 -9.41
N TRP A 255 -10.03 -15.19 -9.62
CA TRP A 255 -8.90 -15.51 -8.75
C TRP A 255 -9.10 -14.92 -7.34
N CYS A 256 -8.62 -15.63 -6.32
CA CYS A 256 -8.35 -15.08 -5.00
C CYS A 256 -6.84 -14.94 -4.83
#